data_AF-A0A7C7GET2-F1
#
_entry.id   AF-A0A7C7GET2-F1
#
_cell.length_a   1.000
_cell.length_b   1.000
_cell.length_c   1.000
_cell.angle_alpha   90.00
_cell.angle_beta   90.00
_cell.angle_gamma   90.00
#
_symmetry.space_group_name_H-M   'P 1'
#
loop_
_entity.id
_entity.type
_entity.pdbx_description
1 polymer ?
#
loop_
_entity_poly.entity_id
_entity_poly.type
_entity_poly.pdbx_seq_one_letter_code
_entity_poly.pdbx_strand_id
1 'polypeptide(L)'
;MIWSYRCVALLLISSALILTSCEDEVTEPEETEEEYEFTIVEGNFVDPSLIHNPITGELFLYYLPGIIGSNPAGCPDSDGDGDDDYPCTKYIRSAVTALSNDSMYVINGDRVEKEISSGTFSDPDIITDGTGTYFLYVSEGQSVRVYTTDELGGTFVEQGLASNGQGGVPSGIHFGENEFGLFVTTGGGISKGISSDGISFSNFTEITIHDGSDEREYADPSIIPW
;
A
#
# COMPACT_ATOMS: atom_id res chain seq x y z
N MET A 1 30.00 6.97 14.35
CA MET A 1 30.79 7.05 15.61
C MET A 1 31.95 8.02 15.43
N ILE A 2 31.82 9.22 15.97
CA ILE A 2 32.94 10.15 16.19
C ILE A 2 32.68 10.80 17.56
N TRP A 3 33.55 10.57 18.52
CA TRP A 3 33.44 11.16 19.87
C TRP A 3 34.29 12.43 19.92
N SER A 4 33.73 13.53 20.40
CA SER A 4 34.47 14.76 20.73
C SER A 4 34.25 15.07 22.20
N TYR A 5 35.34 15.07 22.99
CA TYR A 5 35.30 15.39 24.41
C TYR A 5 35.80 16.82 24.62
N ARG A 6 35.02 17.66 25.31
CA ARG A 6 35.46 18.96 25.82
C ARG A 6 35.38 18.98 27.34
N CYS A 7 36.49 18.73 28.02
CA CYS A 7 36.64 19.03 29.44
C CYS A 7 37.18 20.46 29.60
N VAL A 8 36.46 21.32 30.31
CA VAL A 8 36.95 22.64 30.73
C VAL A 8 37.53 22.51 32.14
N ALA A 9 38.84 22.62 32.29
CA ALA A 9 39.50 22.67 33.59
C ALA A 9 39.73 24.14 33.98
N LEU A 10 39.00 24.63 34.98
CA LEU A 10 39.27 25.94 35.60
C LEU A 10 40.25 25.75 36.76
N LEU A 11 41.43 26.34 36.65
CA LEU A 11 42.48 26.28 37.67
C LEU A 11 42.34 27.47 38.62
N LEU A 12 41.92 27.23 39.88
CA LEU A 12 42.04 28.20 40.96
C LEU A 12 42.78 27.56 42.14
N ILE A 13 43.70 28.35 42.70
CA ILE A 13 44.71 27.97 43.68
C ILE A 13 44.07 27.82 45.07
N SER A 14 44.49 26.75 45.77
CA SER A 14 44.35 26.48 47.21
C SER A 14 43.04 25.81 47.70
N SER A 15 43.19 24.52 48.02
CA SER A 15 42.43 23.76 49.03
C SER A 15 40.92 23.58 48.83
N ALA A 16 40.51 22.67 47.93
CA ALA A 16 39.20 22.00 48.00
C ALA A 16 39.20 20.71 47.16
N LEU A 17 38.43 19.70 47.60
CA LEU A 17 38.25 18.41 46.95
C LEU A 17 37.82 18.55 45.48
N ILE A 18 38.38 17.70 44.62
CA ILE A 18 37.94 17.51 43.24
C ILE A 18 36.74 16.55 43.26
N LEU A 19 35.53 17.08 43.08
CA LEU A 19 34.37 16.31 42.63
C LEU A 19 34.29 16.48 41.12
N THR A 20 34.59 15.42 40.37
CA THR A 20 34.34 15.39 38.93
C THR A 20 32.87 15.06 38.72
N SER A 21 32.05 16.05 38.39
CA SER A 21 30.72 15.80 37.83
C SER A 21 30.88 15.72 36.32
N CYS A 22 30.88 14.50 35.78
CA CYS A 22 30.59 14.29 34.37
C CYS A 22 29.07 14.26 34.27
N GLU A 23 28.45 15.32 33.78
CA GLU A 23 27.06 15.26 33.34
C GLU A 23 27.06 14.51 32.00
N ASP A 24 26.48 13.31 32.00
CA ASP A 24 26.12 12.63 30.76
C ASP A 24 24.97 13.43 30.13
N GLU A 25 25.27 14.28 29.16
CA GLU A 25 24.25 14.74 28.21
C GLU A 25 23.89 13.55 27.31
N VAL A 26 22.91 12.77 27.77
CA VAL A 26 22.16 11.86 26.91
C VAL A 26 21.35 12.74 25.98
N THR A 27 21.88 13.00 24.78
CA THR A 27 21.06 13.48 23.67
C THR A 27 20.14 12.34 23.28
N GLU A 28 18.88 12.41 23.71
CA GLU A 28 17.83 11.54 23.17
C GLU A 28 17.76 11.75 21.64
N PRO A 29 17.57 10.68 20.85
CA PRO A 29 17.36 10.85 19.42
C PRO A 29 16.12 11.72 19.22
N GLU A 30 16.26 12.81 18.47
CA GLU A 30 15.10 13.54 17.93
C GLU A 30 14.29 12.55 17.09
N GLU A 31 13.12 12.16 17.59
CA GLU A 31 12.11 11.53 16.75
C GLU A 31 11.61 12.60 15.79
N THR A 32 12.01 12.50 14.53
CA THR A 32 11.39 13.26 13.45
C THR A 32 10.01 12.65 13.22
N GLU A 33 8.99 13.16 13.91
CA GLU A 33 7.60 12.86 13.57
C GLU A 33 7.34 13.42 12.17
N GLU A 34 7.13 12.54 11.19
CA GLU A 34 6.67 12.95 9.87
C GLU A 34 5.23 13.46 10.00
N GLU A 35 5.08 14.78 9.94
CA GLU A 35 3.79 15.44 10.08
C GLU A 35 3.03 15.35 8.75
N TYR A 36 2.16 14.35 8.62
CA TYR A 36 1.24 14.25 7.49
C TYR A 36 0.16 15.34 7.62
N GLU A 37 -0.08 16.09 6.54
CA GLU A 37 -1.23 17.00 6.47
C GLU A 37 -2.51 16.19 6.23
N PHE A 38 -3.32 16.06 7.27
CA PHE A 38 -4.55 15.28 7.27
C PHE A 38 -5.77 16.12 6.90
N THR A 39 -6.58 15.63 5.96
CA THR A 39 -7.88 16.24 5.64
C THR A 39 -9.02 15.25 5.90
N ILE A 40 -10.09 15.70 6.55
CA ILE A 40 -11.36 14.95 6.59
C ILE A 40 -12.04 15.18 5.23
N VAL A 41 -12.18 14.13 4.44
CA VAL A 41 -12.81 14.20 3.12
C VAL A 41 -14.18 13.55 3.16
N GLU A 42 -15.22 14.29 2.80
CA GLU A 42 -16.51 13.69 2.43
C GLU A 42 -16.37 13.09 1.03
N GLY A 43 -16.54 11.78 0.89
CA GLY A 43 -16.40 11.08 -0.38
C GLY A 43 -16.88 9.64 -0.31
N ASN A 44 -17.09 9.04 -1.48
CA ASN A 44 -17.26 7.60 -1.61
C ASN A 44 -15.88 6.98 -1.77
N PHE A 45 -15.63 5.90 -1.04
CA PHE A 45 -14.39 5.13 -1.09
C PHE A 45 -14.77 3.69 -1.38
N VAL A 46 -14.16 3.10 -2.40
CA VAL A 46 -14.45 1.72 -2.81
C VAL A 46 -13.17 0.91 -2.92
N ASP A 47 -13.35 -0.39 -2.90
CA ASP A 47 -12.32 -1.41 -3.08
C ASP A 47 -11.11 -1.22 -2.14
N PRO A 48 -11.34 -1.23 -0.81
CA PRO A 48 -10.29 -0.98 0.16
C PRO A 48 -9.26 -2.12 0.23
N SER A 49 -7.97 -1.79 0.26
CA SER A 49 -6.92 -2.70 0.70
C SER A 49 -6.06 -2.07 1.79
N LEU A 50 -5.77 -2.85 2.83
CA LEU A 50 -5.19 -2.37 4.08
C LEU A 50 -3.83 -3.01 4.32
N ILE A 51 -2.85 -2.22 4.77
CA ILE A 51 -1.58 -2.72 5.28
C ILE A 51 -1.25 -2.10 6.64
N HIS A 52 -0.66 -2.90 7.53
CA HIS A 52 -0.18 -2.46 8.82
C HIS A 52 1.31 -2.15 8.75
N ASN A 53 1.72 -0.98 9.22
CA ASN A 53 3.12 -0.65 9.47
C ASN A 53 3.47 -1.05 10.91
N PRO A 54 4.22 -2.15 11.12
CA PRO A 54 4.54 -2.63 12.47
C PRO A 54 5.54 -1.75 13.22
N ILE A 55 6.24 -0.84 12.53
CA ILE A 55 7.22 0.06 13.15
C ILE A 55 6.48 1.22 13.83
N THR A 56 5.54 1.85 13.13
CA THR A 56 4.78 3.00 13.63
C THR A 56 3.47 2.60 14.34
N GLY A 57 2.97 1.39 14.11
CA GLY A 57 1.67 0.93 14.61
C GLY A 57 0.48 1.54 13.85
N GLU A 58 0.73 2.05 12.66
CA GLU A 58 -0.26 2.68 11.79
C GLU A 58 -0.86 1.69 10.79
N LEU A 59 -2.11 1.93 10.43
CA LEU A 59 -2.83 1.23 9.39
C LEU A 59 -3.01 2.17 8.19
N PHE A 60 -2.55 1.74 7.02
CA PHE A 60 -2.72 2.45 5.76
C PHE A 60 -3.79 1.74 4.92
N LEU A 61 -4.82 2.49 4.54
CA LEU A 61 -5.90 2.04 3.66
C LEU A 61 -5.70 2.66 2.28
N TYR A 62 -5.56 1.83 1.26
CA TYR A 62 -5.55 2.23 -0.15
C TYR A 62 -6.93 1.98 -0.74
N TYR A 63 -7.41 2.92 -1.55
CA TYR A 63 -8.77 2.86 -2.08
C TYR A 63 -8.88 3.57 -3.43
N LEU A 64 -9.92 3.20 -4.16
CA LEU A 64 -10.35 3.89 -5.37
C LEU A 64 -11.41 4.96 -4.99
N PRO A 65 -11.27 6.22 -5.42
CA PRO A 65 -12.30 7.23 -5.24
C PRO A 65 -13.58 6.84 -5.99
N GLY A 66 -14.70 6.77 -5.26
CA GLY A 66 -16.00 6.43 -5.81
C GLY A 66 -16.59 7.55 -6.68
N ILE A 67 -17.38 7.16 -7.68
CA ILE A 67 -18.12 8.08 -8.54
C ILE A 67 -19.61 7.87 -8.29
N ILE A 68 -20.35 8.95 -8.00
CA ILE A 68 -21.78 8.84 -7.72
C ILE A 68 -22.52 8.50 -9.02
N GLY A 69 -23.27 7.38 -9.00
CA GLY A 69 -24.13 6.99 -10.10
C GLY A 69 -23.44 6.25 -11.25
N SER A 70 -22.15 5.97 -11.16
CA SER A 70 -21.41 5.20 -12.16
C SER A 70 -20.51 4.14 -11.53
N ASN A 71 -19.98 3.22 -12.34
CA ASN A 71 -18.99 2.25 -11.90
C ASN A 71 -17.65 2.98 -11.66
N PRO A 72 -17.09 2.97 -10.43
CA PRO A 72 -15.82 3.64 -10.14
C PRO A 72 -14.62 3.00 -10.85
N ALA A 73 -14.71 1.76 -11.36
CA ALA A 73 -13.64 1.11 -12.10
C ALA A 73 -13.41 1.70 -13.50
N GLY A 74 -14.47 2.23 -14.13
CA GLY A 74 -14.44 2.82 -15.47
C GLY A 74 -14.29 4.34 -15.46
N CYS A 75 -14.44 4.96 -16.63
CA CYS A 75 -14.63 6.41 -16.72
C CYS A 75 -16.07 6.80 -16.34
N PRO A 76 -16.32 8.03 -15.86
CA PRO A 76 -17.69 8.49 -15.63
C PRO A 76 -18.52 8.36 -16.91
N ASP A 77 -19.79 7.98 -16.77
CA ASP A 77 -20.82 8.06 -17.81
C ASP A 77 -21.59 9.37 -17.57
N SER A 78 -21.12 10.48 -18.15
CA SER A 78 -21.61 11.82 -17.83
C SER A 78 -22.92 12.16 -18.54
N ASP A 79 -23.26 11.47 -19.62
CA ASP A 79 -24.50 11.67 -20.37
C ASP A 79 -25.57 10.59 -20.10
N GLY A 80 -25.21 9.54 -19.36
CA GLY A 80 -26.09 8.49 -18.86
C GLY A 80 -26.53 7.52 -19.95
N ASP A 81 -25.75 7.37 -21.02
CA ASP A 81 -26.07 6.49 -22.15
C ASP A 81 -25.69 5.03 -21.90
N GLY A 82 -25.00 4.76 -20.79
CA GLY A 82 -24.54 3.44 -20.35
C GLY A 82 -23.13 3.10 -20.80
N ASP A 83 -22.44 3.98 -21.54
CA ASP A 83 -21.05 3.85 -21.96
C ASP A 83 -20.13 4.80 -21.18
N ASP A 84 -18.89 4.38 -20.97
CA ASP A 84 -17.88 5.17 -20.23
C ASP A 84 -17.29 6.30 -21.10
N ASP A 85 -17.15 7.51 -20.56
CA ASP A 85 -16.53 8.67 -21.23
C ASP A 85 -14.99 8.61 -21.25
N TYR A 86 -14.41 7.79 -22.13
CA TYR A 86 -12.96 7.76 -22.32
C TYR A 86 -12.42 8.94 -23.16
N PRO A 87 -11.16 9.38 -22.94
CA PRO A 87 -10.25 8.97 -21.87
C PRO A 87 -10.53 9.71 -20.57
N CYS A 88 -10.14 9.11 -19.45
CA CYS A 88 -10.16 9.77 -18.15
C CYS A 88 -8.95 9.35 -17.29
N THR A 89 -8.67 10.14 -16.26
CA THR A 89 -7.63 9.82 -15.27
C THR A 89 -8.24 9.15 -14.05
N LYS A 90 -7.64 8.03 -13.64
CA LYS A 90 -7.98 7.27 -12.43
C LYS A 90 -6.87 7.41 -11.39
N TYR A 91 -7.25 7.26 -10.14
CA TYR A 91 -6.37 7.49 -9.00
C TYR A 91 -6.55 6.38 -7.97
N ILE A 92 -5.45 5.93 -7.37
CA ILE A 92 -5.49 5.27 -6.06
C ILE A 92 -5.07 6.30 -5.01
N ARG A 93 -5.84 6.39 -3.94
CA ARG A 93 -5.57 7.29 -2.80
C ARG A 93 -5.44 6.48 -1.52
N SER A 94 -4.96 7.15 -0.48
CA SER A 94 -4.74 6.50 0.81
C SER A 94 -5.23 7.32 2.00
N ALA A 95 -5.61 6.62 3.06
CA ALA A 95 -5.85 7.18 4.37
C ALA A 95 -5.09 6.38 5.44
N VAL A 96 -4.79 7.02 6.56
CA VAL A 96 -4.04 6.41 7.66
C VAL A 96 -4.73 6.60 9.00
N THR A 97 -4.57 5.63 9.88
CA THR A 97 -4.96 5.72 11.29
C THR A 97 -3.97 4.99 12.17
N ALA A 98 -3.83 5.43 13.42
CA ALA A 98 -3.21 4.59 14.45
C ALA A 98 -4.18 3.44 14.81
N LEU A 99 -3.63 2.27 15.14
CA LEU A 99 -4.42 1.09 15.57
C LEU A 99 -5.44 1.38 16.70
N SER A 100 -5.15 2.36 17.56
CA SER A 100 -5.99 2.71 18.71
C SER A 100 -7.12 3.69 18.37
N ASN A 101 -7.24 4.17 17.14
CA ASN A 101 -8.16 5.23 16.76
C ASN A 101 -9.30 4.72 15.86
N ASP A 102 -10.49 5.28 16.05
CA ASP A 102 -11.72 4.91 15.34
C ASP A 102 -11.90 5.70 14.01
N SER A 103 -10.95 6.56 13.65
CA SER A 103 -11.02 7.43 12.48
C SER A 103 -9.77 7.33 11.62
N MET A 104 -9.94 7.27 10.30
CA MET A 104 -8.86 7.37 9.32
C MET A 104 -8.81 8.78 8.73
N TYR A 105 -7.60 9.22 8.40
CA TYR A 105 -7.33 10.54 7.83
C TYR A 105 -6.73 10.40 6.45
N VAL A 106 -7.30 11.11 5.47
CA VAL A 106 -6.78 11.08 4.10
C VAL A 106 -5.40 11.72 4.06
N ILE A 107 -4.46 11.03 3.43
CA ILE A 107 -3.14 11.57 3.12
C ILE A 107 -3.27 12.34 1.81
N ASN A 108 -2.84 13.60 1.80
CA ASN A 108 -2.89 14.42 0.61
C ASN A 108 -2.03 13.85 -0.54
N GLY A 109 -2.56 13.96 -1.76
CA GLY A 109 -1.92 13.50 -2.99
C GLY A 109 -2.37 12.11 -3.44
N ASP A 110 -2.08 11.78 -4.69
CA ASP A 110 -2.42 10.49 -5.29
C ASP A 110 -1.26 9.50 -5.09
N ARG A 111 -1.59 8.24 -4.77
CA ARG A 111 -0.61 7.15 -4.63
C ARG A 111 -0.23 6.59 -5.98
N VAL A 112 -1.23 6.51 -6.87
CA VAL A 112 -1.08 6.17 -8.28
C VAL A 112 -2.00 7.06 -9.08
N GLU A 113 -1.53 7.52 -10.24
CA GLU A 113 -2.31 8.23 -11.26
C GLU A 113 -2.16 7.47 -12.59
N LYS A 114 -3.28 7.23 -13.28
CA LYS A 114 -3.28 6.56 -14.59
C LYS A 114 -4.35 7.12 -15.51
N GLU A 115 -3.95 7.58 -16.70
CA GLU A 115 -4.90 7.82 -17.79
C GLU A 115 -5.30 6.49 -18.43
N ILE A 116 -6.60 6.26 -18.53
CA ILE A 116 -7.17 5.13 -19.26
C ILE A 116 -7.94 5.65 -20.47
N SER A 117 -7.68 5.07 -21.63
CA SER A 117 -8.40 5.34 -22.88
C SER A 117 -9.42 4.25 -23.23
N SER A 118 -9.46 3.19 -22.44
CA SER A 118 -10.38 2.05 -22.53
C SER A 118 -10.18 1.12 -21.33
N GLY A 119 -11.20 0.36 -20.95
CA GLY A 119 -11.09 -0.66 -19.91
C GLY A 119 -11.12 -0.07 -18.50
N THR A 120 -10.78 -0.87 -17.49
CA THR A 120 -10.95 -0.47 -16.08
C THR A 120 -9.62 -0.28 -15.36
N PHE A 121 -9.67 0.42 -14.22
CA PHE A 121 -8.60 0.56 -13.25
C PHE A 121 -9.18 0.58 -11.84
N SER A 122 -9.04 -0.52 -11.09
CA SER A 122 -9.77 -0.73 -9.83
C SER A 122 -9.10 -1.76 -8.91
N ASP A 123 -9.75 -2.05 -7.78
CA ASP A 123 -9.40 -3.17 -6.89
C ASP A 123 -7.92 -3.22 -6.51
N PRO A 124 -7.41 -2.15 -5.85
CA PRO A 124 -6.05 -2.15 -5.37
C PRO A 124 -5.83 -3.25 -4.33
N ASP A 125 -4.67 -3.89 -4.34
CA ASP A 125 -4.21 -4.73 -3.23
C ASP A 125 -2.76 -4.43 -2.85
N ILE A 126 -2.49 -4.21 -1.56
CA ILE A 126 -1.19 -3.80 -1.04
C ILE A 126 -0.54 -4.91 -0.20
N ILE A 127 0.71 -5.23 -0.51
CA ILE A 127 1.55 -6.12 0.32
C ILE A 127 2.95 -5.54 0.52
N THR A 128 3.76 -6.20 1.36
CA THR A 128 5.17 -5.86 1.56
C THR A 128 6.06 -7.10 1.45
N ASP A 129 7.32 -6.91 1.03
CA ASP A 129 8.37 -7.92 1.16
C ASP A 129 8.91 -8.05 2.59
N GLY A 130 8.44 -7.24 3.53
CA GLY A 130 8.90 -7.23 4.92
C GLY A 130 10.31 -6.66 5.13
N THR A 131 10.96 -6.17 4.06
CA THR A 131 12.29 -5.56 4.09
C THR A 131 12.31 -4.08 3.70
N GLY A 132 11.15 -3.54 3.32
CA GLY A 132 10.94 -2.11 3.06
C GLY A 132 10.35 -1.80 1.70
N THR A 133 10.11 -2.80 0.84
CA THR A 133 9.39 -2.59 -0.42
C THR A 133 7.91 -2.89 -0.22
N TYR A 134 7.07 -2.01 -0.75
CA TYR A 134 5.64 -2.19 -0.82
C TYR A 134 5.20 -2.37 -2.27
N PHE A 135 4.25 -3.28 -2.50
CA PHE A 135 3.74 -3.64 -3.82
C PHE A 135 2.25 -3.37 -3.86
N LEU A 136 1.83 -2.44 -4.71
CA LEU A 136 0.43 -2.15 -4.98
C LEU A 136 0.04 -2.76 -6.31
N TYR A 137 -0.77 -3.80 -6.26
CA TYR A 137 -1.38 -4.44 -7.41
C TYR A 137 -2.69 -3.74 -7.74
N VAL A 138 -2.96 -3.45 -9.01
CA VAL A 138 -4.21 -2.81 -9.44
C VAL A 138 -4.77 -3.54 -10.65
N SER A 139 -6.07 -3.83 -10.62
CA SER A 139 -6.82 -4.45 -11.71
C SER A 139 -6.84 -3.57 -12.95
N GLU A 140 -6.58 -4.16 -14.12
CA GLU A 140 -6.74 -3.57 -15.45
C GLU A 140 -7.54 -4.52 -16.36
N GLY A 141 -8.79 -4.78 -15.94
CA GLY A 141 -9.72 -5.65 -16.65
C GLY A 141 -9.42 -7.14 -16.46
N GLN A 142 -8.56 -7.72 -17.30
CA GLN A 142 -8.14 -9.14 -17.20
C GLN A 142 -6.65 -9.29 -16.93
N SER A 143 -6.01 -8.19 -16.57
CA SER A 143 -4.60 -8.09 -16.24
C SER A 143 -4.45 -7.36 -14.91
N VAL A 144 -3.28 -7.48 -14.30
CA VAL A 144 -2.94 -6.78 -13.05
C VAL A 144 -1.66 -6.00 -13.29
N ARG A 145 -1.67 -4.70 -13.00
CA ARG A 145 -0.48 -3.86 -12.97
C ARG A 145 0.09 -3.80 -11.57
N VAL A 146 1.40 -3.68 -11.45
CA VAL A 146 2.07 -3.52 -10.16
C VAL A 146 2.88 -2.22 -10.12
N TYR A 147 2.78 -1.57 -8.98
CA TYR A 147 3.54 -0.39 -8.63
C TYR A 147 4.29 -0.64 -7.32
N THR A 148 5.41 0.03 -7.11
CA THR A 148 6.21 -0.10 -5.89
C THR A 148 6.55 1.23 -5.26
N THR A 149 6.76 1.21 -3.94
CA THR A 149 7.28 2.33 -3.15
C THR A 149 8.10 1.77 -2.00
N ASP A 150 8.99 2.59 -1.44
CA ASP A 150 9.65 2.38 -0.14
C ASP A 150 8.98 3.19 1.00
N GLU A 151 7.98 4.00 0.68
CA GLU A 151 7.26 4.86 1.62
C GLU A 151 5.74 4.70 1.43
N LEU A 152 5.02 4.25 2.47
CA LEU A 152 3.55 4.05 2.42
C LEU A 152 2.77 5.35 2.19
N GLY A 153 3.31 6.48 2.65
CA GLY A 153 2.76 7.81 2.40
C GLY A 153 3.16 8.42 1.04
N GLY A 154 3.99 7.73 0.25
CA GLY A 154 4.58 8.23 -0.99
C GLY A 154 3.79 7.89 -2.26
N THR A 155 4.26 8.41 -3.39
CA THR A 155 3.74 8.04 -4.73
C THR A 155 4.43 6.77 -5.21
N PHE A 156 3.65 5.82 -5.71
CA PHE A 156 4.16 4.55 -6.22
C PHE A 156 4.64 4.67 -7.66
N VAL A 157 5.69 3.90 -8.01
CA VAL A 157 6.29 3.85 -9.33
C VAL A 157 5.85 2.58 -10.07
N GLU A 158 5.34 2.73 -11.29
CA GLU A 158 4.94 1.60 -12.13
C GLU A 158 6.13 0.68 -12.46
N GLN A 159 5.96 -0.62 -12.25
CA GLN A 159 6.97 -1.64 -12.60
C GLN A 159 6.58 -2.47 -13.82
N GLY A 160 5.28 -2.58 -14.13
CA GLY A 160 4.75 -3.31 -15.29
C GLY A 160 3.54 -4.17 -14.95
N LEU A 161 3.29 -5.20 -15.76
CA LEU A 161 2.18 -6.15 -15.55
C LEU A 161 2.62 -7.32 -14.68
N ALA A 162 2.01 -7.45 -13.51
CA ALA A 162 2.14 -8.63 -12.65
C ALA A 162 1.41 -9.84 -13.20
N SER A 163 0.24 -9.62 -13.82
CA SER A 163 -0.53 -10.61 -14.55
C SER A 163 -0.94 -10.04 -15.90
N ASN A 164 -0.80 -10.81 -16.97
CA ASN A 164 -1.24 -10.41 -18.32
C ASN A 164 -2.26 -11.41 -18.86
N GLY A 165 -3.53 -11.04 -18.81
CA GLY A 165 -4.63 -11.87 -19.28
C GLY A 165 -4.91 -13.13 -18.44
N GLN A 166 -4.37 -13.23 -17.22
CA GLN A 166 -4.56 -14.40 -16.36
C GLN A 166 -5.69 -14.21 -15.33
N GLY A 167 -6.26 -13.01 -15.26
CA GLY A 167 -7.30 -12.61 -14.31
C GLY A 167 -7.17 -11.14 -13.90
N GLY A 168 -8.27 -10.57 -13.42
CA GLY A 168 -8.46 -9.13 -13.26
C GLY A 168 -8.24 -8.61 -11.85
N VAL A 169 -8.97 -9.14 -10.87
CA VAL A 169 -8.94 -8.60 -9.50
C VAL A 169 -7.87 -9.31 -8.66
N PRO A 170 -6.84 -8.59 -8.17
CA PRO A 170 -5.71 -9.18 -7.46
C PRO A 170 -5.95 -9.39 -5.97
N SER A 171 -5.29 -10.40 -5.41
CA SER A 171 -4.91 -10.48 -4.01
C SER A 171 -3.53 -11.11 -3.86
N GLY A 172 -2.58 -10.35 -3.31
CA GLY A 172 -1.19 -10.72 -3.13
C GLY A 172 -0.92 -11.34 -1.77
N ILE A 173 0.14 -12.13 -1.69
CA ILE A 173 0.71 -12.61 -0.43
C ILE A 173 2.22 -12.81 -0.58
N HIS A 174 2.97 -12.41 0.44
CA HIS A 174 4.39 -12.70 0.57
C HIS A 174 4.57 -13.90 1.51
N PHE A 175 5.18 -14.99 1.01
CA PHE A 175 5.37 -16.24 1.77
C PHE A 175 6.70 -16.29 2.51
N GLY A 176 7.69 -15.50 2.09
CA GLY A 176 9.05 -15.50 2.62
C GLY A 176 10.05 -15.07 1.56
N GLU A 177 11.35 -15.14 1.88
CA GLU A 177 12.42 -14.62 1.05
C GLU A 177 12.28 -15.02 -0.43
N ASN A 178 12.01 -14.02 -1.28
CA ASN A 178 11.83 -14.18 -2.72
C ASN A 178 10.72 -15.18 -3.09
N GLU A 179 9.63 -15.25 -2.34
CA GLU A 179 8.47 -16.08 -2.65
C GLU A 179 7.15 -15.30 -2.46
N PHE A 180 6.49 -15.02 -3.58
CA PHE A 180 5.23 -14.28 -3.64
C PHE A 180 4.15 -15.10 -4.34
N GLY A 181 2.91 -14.96 -3.89
CA GLY A 181 1.73 -15.44 -4.58
C GLY A 181 0.86 -14.28 -5.03
N LEU A 182 0.31 -14.36 -6.23
CA LEU A 182 -0.74 -13.45 -6.70
C LEU A 182 -1.94 -14.27 -7.12
N PHE A 183 -3.06 -13.99 -6.49
CA PHE A 183 -4.33 -14.63 -6.73
C PHE A 183 -5.18 -13.66 -7.55
N VAL A 184 -5.79 -14.14 -8.63
CA VAL A 184 -6.56 -13.30 -9.54
C VAL A 184 -7.91 -13.92 -9.83
N THR A 185 -8.95 -13.11 -9.87
CA THR A 185 -10.27 -13.54 -10.35
C THR A 185 -10.25 -13.74 -11.86
N THR A 186 -10.88 -14.82 -12.30
CA THR A 186 -11.13 -15.12 -13.70
C THR A 186 -12.63 -15.25 -13.91
N GLY A 187 -13.09 -15.35 -15.16
CA GLY A 187 -14.52 -15.50 -15.47
C GLY A 187 -15.21 -16.75 -14.87
N GLY A 188 -14.48 -17.68 -14.25
CA GLY A 188 -15.07 -18.89 -13.64
C GLY A 188 -14.42 -19.36 -12.33
N GLY A 189 -13.41 -18.67 -11.82
CA GLY A 189 -12.59 -19.17 -10.72
C GLY A 189 -11.52 -18.20 -10.24
N ILE A 190 -10.67 -18.66 -9.33
CA ILE A 190 -9.50 -17.93 -8.84
C ILE A 190 -8.25 -18.66 -9.31
N SER A 191 -7.34 -17.95 -9.97
CA SER A 191 -6.04 -18.50 -10.37
C SER A 191 -4.92 -17.96 -9.49
N LYS A 192 -3.94 -18.80 -9.15
CA LYS A 192 -2.73 -18.40 -8.43
C LYS A 192 -1.52 -18.44 -9.34
N GLY A 193 -0.82 -17.31 -9.45
CA GLY A 193 0.55 -17.23 -9.98
C GLY A 193 1.58 -17.16 -8.85
N ILE A 194 2.84 -17.43 -9.21
CA ILE A 194 4.00 -17.32 -8.30
C ILE A 194 5.04 -16.37 -8.89
N SER A 195 5.76 -15.67 -8.00
CA SER A 195 6.86 -14.77 -8.35
C SER A 195 7.99 -14.88 -7.32
N SER A 196 9.21 -14.57 -7.76
CA SER A 196 10.37 -14.40 -6.87
C SER A 196 10.68 -12.94 -6.53
N ASP A 197 10.06 -11.99 -7.22
CA ASP A 197 10.37 -10.56 -7.11
C ASP A 197 9.16 -9.70 -6.73
N GLY A 198 7.95 -10.27 -6.66
CA GLY A 198 6.71 -9.54 -6.41
C GLY A 198 6.27 -8.64 -7.58
N ILE A 199 6.98 -8.66 -8.71
CA ILE A 199 6.69 -7.80 -9.86
C ILE A 199 6.11 -8.61 -11.01
N SER A 200 6.72 -9.74 -11.37
CA SER A 200 6.29 -10.56 -12.51
C SER A 200 5.86 -11.94 -12.06
N PHE A 201 4.56 -12.27 -12.21
CA PHE A 201 4.03 -13.57 -11.83
C PHE A 201 3.89 -14.50 -13.04
N SER A 202 4.07 -15.79 -12.79
CA SER A 202 3.97 -16.83 -13.80
C SER A 202 3.30 -18.08 -13.24
N ASN A 203 3.06 -19.07 -14.10
CA ASN A 203 2.48 -20.36 -13.75
C ASN A 203 1.11 -20.25 -13.06
N PHE A 204 0.22 -19.41 -13.61
CA PHE A 204 -1.14 -19.27 -13.09
C PHE A 204 -1.89 -20.59 -13.20
N THR A 205 -2.35 -21.11 -12.07
CA THR A 205 -3.17 -22.32 -11.98
C THR A 205 -4.44 -22.03 -11.21
N GLU A 206 -5.58 -22.48 -11.74
CA GLU A 206 -6.87 -22.39 -11.06
C GLU A 206 -6.84 -23.14 -9.73
N ILE A 207 -7.41 -22.52 -8.71
CA ILE A 207 -7.55 -23.08 -7.37
C ILE A 207 -8.87 -23.84 -7.30
N THR A 208 -8.77 -25.12 -6.93
CA THR A 208 -9.96 -25.92 -6.64
C THR A 208 -10.51 -25.57 -5.27
N ILE A 209 -11.67 -24.92 -5.24
CA ILE A 209 -12.46 -24.71 -4.02
C ILE A 209 -13.43 -25.90 -3.87
N HIS A 210 -13.36 -26.56 -2.71
CA HIS A 210 -14.22 -27.70 -2.37
C HIS A 210 -15.38 -27.24 -1.47
N ASP A 211 -16.42 -26.68 -2.08
CA ASP A 211 -17.62 -26.15 -1.41
C ASP A 211 -18.90 -26.98 -1.68
N GLY A 212 -18.87 -27.90 -2.65
CA GLY A 212 -20.00 -28.75 -3.01
C GLY A 212 -21.03 -28.09 -3.95
N SER A 213 -20.69 -26.96 -4.58
CA SER A 213 -21.52 -26.27 -5.58
C SER A 213 -20.99 -26.45 -7.01
N ASP A 214 -21.90 -26.48 -7.99
CA ASP A 214 -21.57 -26.62 -9.43
C ASP A 214 -21.65 -25.27 -10.19
N GLU A 215 -22.17 -24.21 -9.58
CA GLU A 215 -22.31 -22.86 -10.17
C GLU A 215 -21.64 -21.83 -9.27
N ARG A 216 -20.71 -21.02 -9.83
CA ARG A 216 -19.88 -20.07 -9.07
C ARG A 216 -19.67 -18.77 -9.82
N GLU A 217 -19.74 -17.69 -9.07
CA GLU A 217 -19.20 -16.37 -9.43
C GLU A 217 -18.25 -15.96 -8.31
N TYR A 218 -17.05 -15.50 -8.67
CA TYR A 218 -16.02 -15.06 -7.72
C TYR A 218 -15.66 -13.61 -8.00
N ALA A 219 -15.63 -12.81 -6.94
CA ALA A 219 -15.18 -11.42 -6.97
C ALA A 219 -14.28 -11.16 -5.76
N ASP A 220 -13.34 -10.24 -5.93
CA ASP A 220 -12.57 -9.56 -4.88
C ASP A 220 -12.00 -10.48 -3.78
N PRO A 221 -11.12 -11.43 -4.14
CA PRO A 221 -10.48 -12.27 -3.14
C PRO A 221 -9.69 -11.42 -2.15
N SER A 222 -9.64 -11.86 -0.90
CA SER A 222 -8.74 -11.30 0.11
C SER A 222 -7.98 -12.43 0.78
N ILE A 223 -6.66 -12.27 0.88
CA ILE A 223 -5.77 -13.26 1.47
C ILE A 223 -5.05 -12.61 2.64
N ILE A 224 -5.27 -13.19 3.83
CA ILE A 224 -4.69 -12.69 5.07
C ILE A 224 -3.71 -13.75 5.58
N PRO A 225 -2.40 -13.45 5.68
CA PRO A 225 -1.46 -14.35 6.32
C PRO A 225 -1.77 -14.44 7.82
N TRP A 226 -1.69 -15.65 8.38
CA TRP A 226 -1.89 -15.95 9.81
C TRP A 226 -0.58 -16.25 10.53
#